data_AF-A0A931ZZ13-F1
#
_entry.id   AF-A0A931ZZ13-F1
#
_cell.length_a   1.000
_cell.length_b   1.000
_cell.length_c   1.000
_cell.angle_alpha   90.00
_cell.angle_beta   90.00
_cell.angle_gamma   90.00
#
_symmetry.space_group_name_H-M   'P 1'
#
loop_
_entity.id
_entity.type
_entity.pdbx_description
1 polymer ?
#
loop_
_entity_poly.entity_id
_entity_poly.type
_entity_poly.pdbx_seq_one_letter_code
_entity_poly.pdbx_strand_id
1 'polypeptide(L)'
;MDQIIDEKIQKELNTPLKDDSARSEEDKGFLELLMKLIRDGKIDLYKASTLINPAVYQNLTEEKKGKADFEAMNLLSTIREIKGLFEAGFQDTYQLWYMVEKLRLTKERLEADQDLFII
;
A
#
# COMPACT_ATOMS: atom_id res chain seq x y z
N MET A 1 -22.67 -0.76 44.37
CA MET A 1 -22.97 0.00 43.13
C MET A 1 -22.63 -0.94 41.99
N ASP A 2 -23.64 -1.67 41.51
CA ASP A 2 -23.46 -2.55 40.35
C ASP A 2 -23.28 -1.67 39.12
N GLN A 3 -22.11 -1.78 38.48
CA GLN A 3 -21.89 -1.19 37.18
C GLN A 3 -22.78 -1.94 36.18
N ILE A 4 -23.87 -1.28 35.79
CA ILE A 4 -24.66 -1.68 34.63
C ILE A 4 -23.74 -1.46 33.43
N ILE A 5 -23.01 -2.50 33.05
CA ILE A 5 -22.33 -2.52 31.76
C ILE A 5 -23.45 -2.46 30.74
N ASP A 6 -23.52 -1.37 29.99
CA ASP A 6 -24.48 -1.18 28.92
C ASP A 6 -24.35 -2.37 27.96
N GLU A 7 -25.41 -3.17 27.84
CA GLU A 7 -25.43 -4.39 27.02
C GLU A 7 -25.05 -4.10 25.56
N LYS A 8 -25.23 -2.84 25.12
CA LYS A 8 -24.80 -2.37 23.81
C LYS A 8 -23.28 -2.27 23.70
N ILE A 9 -22.61 -1.77 24.73
CA ILE A 9 -21.13 -1.72 24.82
C ILE A 9 -20.56 -3.13 24.93
N GLN A 10 -21.22 -4.02 25.67
CA GLN A 10 -20.77 -5.41 25.78
C GLN A 10 -20.94 -6.19 24.47
N LYS A 11 -21.96 -5.88 23.66
CA LYS A 11 -22.12 -6.41 22.30
C LYS A 11 -21.08 -5.85 21.34
N GLU A 12 -20.75 -4.57 21.40
CA GLU A 12 -19.68 -3.98 20.59
C GLU A 12 -18.31 -4.60 20.93
N LEU A 13 -18.05 -4.92 22.20
CA LEU A 13 -16.82 -5.60 22.66
C LEU A 13 -16.77 -7.09 22.31
N ASN A 14 -17.93 -7.77 22.25
CA ASN A 14 -18.06 -9.19 21.91
C ASN A 14 -18.33 -9.43 20.42
N THR A 15 -18.37 -8.39 19.60
CA THR A 15 -18.32 -8.57 18.16
C THR A 15 -16.86 -8.94 17.87
N PRO A 16 -16.57 -10.13 17.31
CA PRO A 16 -15.23 -10.40 16.81
C PRO A 16 -14.84 -9.21 15.93
N LEU A 17 -13.63 -8.67 16.11
CA LEU A 17 -13.05 -7.78 15.11
C LEU A 17 -13.28 -8.50 13.78
N LYS A 18 -14.05 -7.82 12.93
CA LYS A 18 -14.51 -8.29 11.62
C LYS A 18 -13.43 -9.20 11.05
N ASP A 19 -13.79 -10.45 10.80
CA ASP A 19 -12.88 -11.49 10.33
C ASP A 19 -11.89 -10.91 9.28
N ASP A 20 -10.64 -10.67 9.71
CA ASP A 20 -9.55 -10.03 8.93
C ASP A 20 -9.09 -10.91 7.75
N SER A 21 -9.80 -12.02 7.50
CA SER A 21 -9.59 -12.92 6.38
C SER A 21 -10.20 -12.41 5.05
N ALA A 22 -11.15 -11.48 5.11
CA ALA A 22 -11.74 -10.86 3.92
C ALA A 22 -10.88 -9.67 3.45
N ARG A 23 -9.73 -9.97 2.84
CA ARG A 23 -8.92 -8.95 2.13
C ARG A 23 -9.79 -8.22 1.13
N SER A 24 -9.70 -6.89 1.10
CA SER A 24 -10.45 -6.10 0.13
C SER A 24 -10.07 -6.54 -1.30
N GLU A 25 -11.05 -6.58 -2.20
CA GLU A 25 -10.78 -6.87 -3.62
C GLU A 25 -9.83 -5.81 -4.23
N GLU A 26 -9.86 -4.59 -3.69
CA GLU A 26 -8.96 -3.49 -4.05
C GLU A 26 -7.50 -3.84 -3.74
N ASP A 27 -7.20 -4.31 -2.53
CA ASP A 27 -5.83 -4.67 -2.13
C ASP A 27 -5.33 -5.90 -2.90
N LYS A 28 -6.21 -6.87 -3.20
CA LYS A 28 -5.86 -8.02 -4.05
C LYS A 28 -5.48 -7.57 -5.45
N GLY A 29 -6.33 -6.74 -6.06
CA GLY A 29 -6.05 -6.18 -7.39
C GLY A 29 -4.79 -5.33 -7.41
N PHE A 30 -4.54 -4.55 -6.36
CA PHE A 30 -3.33 -3.76 -6.22
C PHE A 30 -2.07 -4.62 -6.11
N LEU A 31 -2.09 -5.69 -5.30
CA LEU A 31 -0.99 -6.65 -5.21
C LEU A 31 -0.72 -7.34 -6.56
N GLU A 32 -1.76 -7.77 -7.26
CA GLU A 32 -1.63 -8.39 -8.58
C GLU A 32 -1.01 -7.45 -9.61
N LEU A 33 -1.48 -6.20 -9.64
CA LEU A 33 -0.91 -5.14 -10.48
C LEU A 33 0.57 -4.94 -10.15
N LEU A 34 0.91 -4.79 -8.87
CA LEU A 34 2.28 -4.57 -8.42
C LEU A 34 3.21 -5.71 -8.86
N MET A 35 2.83 -6.96 -8.64
CA MET A 35 3.61 -8.12 -9.05
C MET A 35 3.74 -8.21 -10.56
N LYS A 36 2.69 -7.85 -11.31
CA LYS A 36 2.73 -7.77 -12.76
C LYS A 36 3.71 -6.71 -13.25
N LEU A 37 3.69 -5.50 -12.70
CA LEU A 37 4.60 -4.42 -13.10
C LEU A 37 6.07 -4.77 -12.83
N ILE A 38 6.36 -5.47 -11.74
CA ILE A 38 7.70 -5.99 -11.43
C ILE A 38 8.12 -7.06 -12.43
N ARG A 39 7.26 -8.06 -12.67
CA ARG A 39 7.52 -9.16 -13.61
C ARG A 39 7.68 -8.68 -15.05
N ASP A 40 6.92 -7.67 -15.45
CA ASP A 40 7.00 -7.03 -16.77
C ASP A 40 8.24 -6.13 -16.91
N GLY A 41 9.03 -5.95 -15.85
CA GLY A 41 10.23 -5.11 -15.83
C GLY A 41 9.94 -3.62 -15.90
N LYS A 42 8.69 -3.19 -15.69
CA LYS A 42 8.29 -1.78 -15.66
C LYS A 42 8.75 -1.10 -14.37
N ILE A 43 8.77 -1.84 -13.27
CA ILE A 43 9.35 -1.42 -12.00
C ILE A 43 10.66 -2.16 -11.80
N ASP A 44 11.75 -1.40 -11.80
CA ASP A 44 13.07 -1.89 -11.39
C ASP A 44 13.19 -1.66 -9.88
N LEU A 45 13.24 -2.75 -9.13
CA LEU A 45 13.32 -2.70 -7.67
C LEU A 45 14.57 -2.00 -7.18
N TYR A 46 15.58 -1.74 -8.01
CA TYR A 46 16.80 -1.01 -7.63
C TYR A 46 16.82 0.44 -8.10
N LYS A 47 15.77 0.91 -8.80
CA LYS A 47 15.69 2.28 -9.33
C LYS A 47 14.32 2.91 -9.05
N ALA A 48 14.25 3.77 -8.05
CA ALA A 48 13.02 4.45 -7.65
C ALA A 48 12.40 5.32 -8.77
N SER A 49 13.22 5.83 -9.69
CA SER A 49 12.73 6.60 -10.84
C SER A 49 11.79 5.80 -11.74
N THR A 50 11.82 4.46 -11.70
CA THR A 50 10.89 3.61 -12.46
C THR A 50 9.48 3.58 -11.88
N LEU A 51 9.29 4.00 -10.63
CA LEU A 51 7.96 4.17 -10.04
C LEU A 51 7.27 5.45 -10.51
N ILE A 52 8.03 6.43 -11.00
CA ILE A 52 7.52 7.78 -11.28
C ILE A 52 6.96 7.85 -12.70
N ASN A 53 5.76 8.40 -12.84
CA ASN A 53 5.16 8.75 -14.11
C ASN A 53 5.87 9.97 -14.72
N PRO A 54 6.64 9.82 -15.83
CA PRO A 54 7.44 10.92 -16.37
C PRO A 54 6.59 12.08 -16.87
N ALA A 55 5.38 11.79 -17.39
CA ALA A 55 4.49 12.81 -17.94
C ALA A 55 3.98 13.76 -16.84
N VAL A 56 3.77 13.25 -15.63
CA VAL A 56 3.35 14.05 -14.48
C VAL A 56 4.56 14.75 -13.85
N TYR A 57 5.66 14.01 -13.65
CA TYR A 57 6.87 14.52 -13.00
C TYR A 57 7.49 15.72 -13.72
N GLN A 58 7.46 15.76 -15.06
CA GLN A 58 7.99 16.88 -15.83
C GLN A 58 7.28 18.21 -15.55
N ASN A 59 6.02 18.16 -15.15
CA ASN A 59 5.19 19.33 -14.86
C ASN A 59 5.30 19.80 -13.39
N LEU A 60 6.04 19.07 -12.55
CA LEU A 60 6.25 19.43 -11.16
C LEU A 60 7.29 20.54 -11.03
N THR A 61 7.15 21.37 -9.99
CA THR A 61 8.22 22.27 -9.54
C THR A 61 9.40 21.46 -8.99
N GLU A 62 10.59 22.03 -8.97
CA GLU A 62 11.79 21.33 -8.45
C GLU A 62 11.63 20.86 -6.99
N GLU A 63 10.95 21.65 -6.16
CA GLU A 63 10.61 21.24 -4.78
C GLU A 63 9.71 19.99 -4.77
N LYS A 64 8.68 19.96 -5.61
CA LYS A 64 7.76 18.81 -5.71
C LYS A 64 8.46 17.58 -6.29
N LYS A 65 9.38 17.77 -7.23
CA LYS A 65 10.23 16.69 -7.77
C LYS A 65 11.11 16.07 -6.69
N GLY A 66 11.80 16.88 -5.90
CA GLY A 66 12.62 16.37 -4.79
C GLY A 66 11.79 15.59 -3.77
N LYS A 67 10.57 16.04 -3.47
CA LYS A 67 9.64 15.29 -2.62
C LYS A 67 9.18 13.98 -3.28
N ALA A 68 8.86 14.01 -4.57
CA ALA A 68 8.48 12.82 -5.34
C ALA A 68 9.58 11.76 -5.32
N ASP A 69 10.84 12.16 -5.51
CA ASP A 69 12.00 11.26 -5.51
C ASP A 69 12.20 10.61 -4.12
N PHE A 70 12.05 11.39 -3.05
CA PHE A 70 12.12 10.88 -1.69
C PHE A 70 11.02 9.85 -1.40
N GLU A 71 9.78 10.16 -1.78
CA GLU A 71 8.66 9.24 -1.56
C GLU A 71 8.74 8.00 -2.44
N ALA A 72 9.24 8.13 -3.67
CA ALA A 72 9.51 6.99 -4.54
C ALA A 72 10.48 5.99 -3.87
N MET A 73 11.51 6.47 -3.17
CA MET A 73 12.42 5.60 -2.42
C MET A 73 11.73 4.87 -1.25
N ASN A 74 10.83 5.55 -0.54
CA ASN A 74 10.07 4.96 0.56
C ASN A 74 9.10 3.88 0.05
N LEU A 75 8.36 4.18 -1.03
CA LEU A 75 7.45 3.23 -1.67
C LEU A 75 8.22 2.02 -2.20
N LEU A 76 9.35 2.22 -2.89
CA LEU A 76 10.18 1.14 -3.41
C LEU A 76 10.67 0.18 -2.33
N SER A 77 11.03 0.71 -1.16
CA SER A 77 11.48 -0.10 -0.02
C SER A 77 10.36 -1.04 0.45
N THR A 78 9.14 -0.50 0.59
CA THR A 78 7.95 -1.30 0.95
C THR A 78 7.62 -2.34 -0.12
N ILE A 79 7.71 -1.98 -1.42
CA ILE A 79 7.47 -2.89 -2.54
C ILE A 79 8.44 -4.07 -2.53
N ARG A 80 9.72 -3.84 -2.22
CA ARG A 80 10.72 -4.93 -2.10
C ARG A 80 10.34 -5.92 -1.01
N GLU A 81 9.89 -5.42 0.14
CA GLU A 81 9.48 -6.28 1.25
C GLU A 81 8.22 -7.08 0.90
N ILE A 82 7.22 -6.45 0.27
CA ILE A 82 6.02 -7.13 -0.23
C ILE A 82 6.40 -8.26 -1.20
N LYS A 83 7.28 -7.98 -2.18
CA LYS A 83 7.76 -9.00 -3.11
C LYS A 83 8.48 -10.13 -2.38
N GLY A 84 9.36 -9.80 -1.42
CA GLY A 84 10.08 -10.80 -0.64
C GLY A 84 9.15 -11.74 0.11
N LEU A 85 8.12 -11.20 0.76
CA LEU A 85 7.08 -11.99 1.43
C LEU A 85 6.26 -12.83 0.44
N PHE A 86 5.89 -12.24 -0.71
CA PHE A 86 5.12 -12.92 -1.75
C PHE A 86 5.86 -14.13 -2.32
N GLU A 87 7.16 -13.99 -2.61
CA GLU A 87 8.00 -15.05 -3.17
C GLU A 87 8.39 -16.11 -2.13
N ALA A 88 8.47 -15.73 -0.85
CA ALA A 88 8.70 -16.67 0.25
C ALA A 88 7.44 -17.47 0.63
N GLY A 89 6.31 -17.27 -0.06
CA GLY A 89 5.06 -18.00 0.18
C GLY A 89 4.20 -17.47 1.32
N PHE A 90 4.50 -16.27 1.85
CA PHE A 90 3.74 -15.63 2.93
C PHE A 90 2.56 -14.80 2.41
N GLN A 91 2.00 -15.19 1.27
CA GLN A 91 0.93 -14.49 0.55
C GLN A 91 -0.34 -14.35 1.38
N ASP A 92 -0.54 -15.24 2.36
CA ASP A 92 -1.73 -15.26 3.19
C ASP A 92 -1.58 -14.60 4.57
N THR A 93 -0.44 -13.95 4.82
CA THR A 93 -0.14 -13.36 6.13
C THR A 93 -0.71 -11.96 6.29
N TYR A 94 -1.20 -11.65 7.49
CA TYR A 94 -1.61 -10.29 7.87
C TYR A 94 -0.55 -9.24 7.54
N GLN A 95 0.73 -9.58 7.76
CA GLN A 95 1.85 -8.68 7.49
C GLN A 95 1.88 -8.24 6.02
N LEU A 96 1.76 -9.17 5.07
CA LEU A 96 1.75 -8.83 3.65
C LEU A 96 0.58 -7.91 3.30
N TRP A 97 -0.63 -8.23 3.77
CA TRP A 97 -1.82 -7.44 3.47
C TRP A 97 -1.81 -6.06 4.10
N TYR A 98 -1.35 -5.95 5.34
CA TYR A 98 -1.11 -4.66 5.99
C TYR A 98 -0.14 -3.78 5.18
N MET A 99 0.91 -4.38 4.61
CA MET A 99 1.89 -3.64 3.81
C MET A 99 1.31 -3.21 2.45
N VAL A 100 0.50 -4.06 1.82
CA VAL A 100 -0.21 -3.76 0.57
C VAL A 100 -1.18 -2.60 0.79
N GLU A 101 -2.02 -2.68 1.82
CA GLU A 101 -2.98 -1.63 2.18
C GLU A 101 -2.25 -0.31 2.49
N LYS A 102 -1.23 -0.36 3.36
CA LYS A 102 -0.42 0.82 3.71
C LYS A 102 0.22 1.45 2.48
N LEU A 103 0.74 0.64 1.54
CA LEU A 103 1.35 1.13 0.31
C LEU A 103 0.30 1.84 -0.57
N ARG A 104 -0.87 1.24 -0.76
CA ARG A 104 -1.98 1.82 -1.54
C ARG A 104 -2.45 3.15 -0.95
N LEU A 105 -2.73 3.17 0.35
CA LEU A 105 -3.18 4.39 1.04
C LEU A 105 -2.09 5.49 1.02
N THR A 106 -0.82 5.10 1.10
CA THR A 106 0.29 6.06 1.00
C THR A 106 0.36 6.67 -0.39
N LYS A 107 0.24 5.85 -1.45
CA LYS A 107 0.15 6.31 -2.83
C LYS A 107 -1.01 7.30 -3.00
N GLU A 108 -2.22 6.92 -2.62
CA GLU A 108 -3.42 7.76 -2.75
C GLU A 108 -3.25 9.13 -2.05
N ARG A 109 -2.64 9.14 -0.86
CA ARG A 109 -2.35 10.37 -0.13
C ARG A 109 -1.33 11.25 -0.86
N LEU A 110 -0.33 10.65 -1.50
CA LEU A 110 0.71 11.38 -2.24
C LEU A 110 0.22 11.93 -3.58
N GLU A 111 -0.78 11.27 -4.15
CA GLU A 111 -1.34 11.56 -5.48
C GLU A 111 -2.67 12.31 -5.46
N ALA A 112 -3.06 12.85 -4.29
CA ALA A 112 -4.33 13.55 -4.11
C ALA A 112 -4.64 14.59 -5.22
N ASP A 113 -3.59 15.18 -5.80
CA ASP A 113 -3.70 16.15 -6.89
C ASP A 113 -3.37 15.59 -8.30
N GLN A 114 -2.52 14.57 -8.41
CA GLN A 114 -1.94 14.09 -9.68
C GLN A 114 -1.44 12.63 -9.57
N ASP A 115 -1.67 11.82 -10.61
CA ASP A 115 -1.24 10.40 -10.72
C ASP A 115 0.27 10.25 -10.98
N LEU A 116 1.05 10.43 -9.91
CA LEU A 116 2.51 10.58 -9.95
C LEU A 116 3.26 9.25 -10.04
N PHE A 117 2.69 8.16 -9.54
CA PHE A 117 3.31 6.84 -9.50
C PHE A 117 2.57 5.86 -10.42
N ILE A 118 3.30 4.94 -11.04
CA ILE A 118 2.75 3.98 -12.01
C ILE A 118 2.14 2.73 -11.38
N ILE A 119 2.22 2.63 -10.04
CA ILE A 119 1.67 1.51 -9.25
C ILE A 119 0.20 1.71 -8.99
#